data_AF-A0A2D7RLV5-F1
#
_entry.id   AF-A0A2D7RLV5-F1
#
_cell.length_a   1.000
_cell.length_b   1.000
_cell.length_c   1.000
_cell.angle_alpha   90.00
_cell.angle_beta   90.00
_cell.angle_gamma   90.00
#
_symmetry.space_group_name_H-M   'P 1'
#
loop_
_entity.id
_entity.type
_entity.pdbx_description
1 polymer ?
#
loop_
_entity_poly.entity_id
_entity_poly.type
_entity_poly.pdbx_seq_one_letter_code
_entity_poly.pdbx_strand_id
1 'polypeptide(L)' 'SKKRTILYSVKQGDSLYRIADIFNIEITDIRKINELSSNEIKPGQVLKIIIKAF' A
#
# COMPACT_ATOMS: atom_id res chain seq x y z
N SER A 1 17.25 -7.31 -7.31
CA SER A 1 16.09 -6.79 -8.08
C SER A 1 15.82 -5.35 -7.70
N LYS A 2 15.51 -4.48 -8.66
CA LYS A 2 15.31 -3.04 -8.42
C LYS A 2 13.96 -2.82 -7.73
N LYS A 3 13.92 -2.04 -6.65
CA LYS A 3 12.67 -1.66 -5.98
C LYS A 3 12.17 -0.34 -6.55
N ARG A 4 10.85 -0.18 -6.68
CA ARG A 4 10.21 1.09 -7.01
C ARG A 4 9.22 1.45 -5.91
N THR A 5 9.18 2.72 -5.56
CA THR A 5 8.22 3.26 -4.59
C THR A 5 7.15 4.03 -5.36
N ILE A 6 5.89 3.67 -5.14
CA ILE A 6 4.71 4.35 -5.68
C ILE A 6 4.02 5.06 -4.51
N LEU A 7 3.58 6.30 -4.73
CA LEU A 7 2.70 7.02 -3.82
C LEU A 7 1.26 6.82 -4.30
N TYR A 8 0.46 6.11 -3.50
CA TYR A 8 -0.93 5.80 -3.82
C TYR A 8 -1.86 6.65 -2.96
N SER A 9 -2.74 7.43 -3.57
CA SER A 9 -3.81 8.13 -2.85
C SER A 9 -5.03 7.23 -2.74
N VAL A 10 -5.38 6.88 -1.51
CA VAL A 10 -6.52 6.01 -1.17
C VAL A 10 -7.82 6.63 -1.67
N LYS A 11 -8.64 5.85 -2.36
CA LYS A 11 -9.95 6.27 -2.88
C LYS A 11 -11.07 5.79 -1.98
N GLN A 12 -12.26 6.36 -2.17
CA GLN A 12 -13.45 5.90 -1.47
C GLN A 12 -13.77 4.45 -1.85
N GLY A 13 -13.91 3.58 -0.83
CA GLY A 13 -14.17 2.15 -1.01
C GLY A 13 -12.92 1.27 -1.13
N ASP A 14 -11.72 1.85 -1.03
CA ASP A 14 -10.49 1.07 -0.97
C ASP A 14 -10.31 0.41 0.40
N SER A 15 -9.58 -0.71 0.37
CA SER A 15 -9.06 -1.39 1.55
C SER A 15 -7.59 -1.74 1.32
N LEU A 16 -6.82 -1.90 2.41
CA LEU A 16 -5.43 -2.36 2.27
C LEU A 16 -5.33 -3.70 1.53
N TYR A 17 -6.32 -4.58 1.69
CA TYR A 17 -6.38 -5.85 0.97
C TYR A 17 -6.46 -5.65 -0.54
N ARG A 18 -7.39 -4.81 -1.02
CA ARG A 18 -7.54 -4.53 -2.45
C ARG A 18 -6.29 -3.85 -3.02
N ILE A 19 -5.69 -2.92 -2.28
CA ILE A 19 -4.46 -2.24 -2.71
C ILE A 19 -3.30 -3.24 -2.79
N ALA A 20 -3.13 -4.09 -1.77
CA ALA A 20 -2.11 -5.13 -1.74
C ALA A 20 -2.22 -6.10 -2.94
N ASP A 21 -3.44 -6.54 -3.25
CA ASP A 21 -3.74 -7.42 -4.39
C ASP A 21 -3.37 -6.77 -5.74
N ILE A 22 -3.79 -5.51 -5.95
CA ILE A 22 -3.48 -4.74 -7.18
C ILE A 22 -1.97 -4.62 -7.43
N PHE A 23 -1.19 -4.41 -6.37
CA PHE A 23 0.26 -4.25 -6.48
C PHE A 23 1.03 -5.56 -6.29
N ASN A 24 0.33 -6.68 -6.05
CA ASN A 24 0.89 -7.99 -5.74
C ASN A 24 1.95 -7.93 -4.63
N ILE A 25 1.58 -7.33 -3.49
CA ILE A 25 2.43 -7.21 -2.30
C ILE A 25 1.68 -7.63 -1.03
N GLU A 26 2.42 -7.83 0.05
CA GLU A 26 1.84 -8.16 1.35
C GLU A 26 1.26 -6.92 2.05
N ILE A 27 0.09 -7.07 2.69
CA ILE A 27 -0.50 -6.02 3.54
C ILE A 27 0.47 -5.61 4.65
N THR A 28 1.20 -6.59 5.19
CA THR A 28 2.18 -6.34 6.26
C THR A 28 3.31 -5.42 5.81
N ASP A 29 3.72 -5.49 4.54
CA ASP A 29 4.72 -4.60 3.96
C ASP A 29 4.18 -3.18 3.80
N ILE A 30 2.94 -3.02 3.32
CA ILE A 30 2.26 -1.71 3.25
C ILE A 30 2.16 -1.08 4.64
N ARG A 31 1.81 -1.87 5.66
CA ARG A 31 1.69 -1.37 7.03
C ARG A 31 3.02 -0.94 7.60
N LYS A 32 4.06 -1.76 7.45
CA LYS A 32 5.41 -1.45 7.97
C LYS A 32 5.96 -0.17 7.37
N ILE A 33 5.84 0.02 6.05
CA ILE A 33 6.41 1.20 5.38
C ILE A 33 5.61 2.48 5.64
N ASN A 34 4.33 2.37 6.01
CA ASN A 34 3.45 3.50 6.32
C ASN A 34 3.18 3.66 7.83
N GLU A 35 3.89 2.91 8.67
CA GLU A 35 3.75 2.94 10.14
C GLU A 35 2.29 2.75 10.63
N LEU A 36 1.53 1.90 9.92
CA LEU A 36 0.13 1.65 10.23
C LEU A 36 -0.03 0.60 11.34
N SER A 37 -0.63 1.02 12.45
CA SER A 37 -0.97 0.15 13.58
C SER A 37 -2.15 -0.79 13.28
N SER A 38 -3.00 -0.47 12.31
CA SER A 38 -4.16 -1.26 11.89
C SER A 38 -4.29 -1.35 10.37
N ASN A 39 -5.36 -1.99 9.88
CA ASN A 39 -5.70 -2.02 8.46
C ASN A 39 -6.60 -0.84 8.03
N GLU A 40 -6.88 0.09 8.95
CA GLU A 40 -7.75 1.23 8.67
C GLU A 40 -7.02 2.26 7.82
N ILE A 41 -7.66 2.65 6.72
CA ILE A 41 -7.18 3.68 5.81
C ILE A 41 -8.35 4.59 5.44
N LYS A 42 -8.05 5.86 5.17
CA LYS A 42 -9.07 6.87 4.85
C LYS A 42 -8.90 7.39 3.42
N PRO A 43 -9.98 7.72 2.70
CA PRO A 43 -9.88 8.39 1.42
C PRO A 43 -9.03 9.66 1.50
N GLY A 44 -8.15 9.85 0.52
CA GLY A 44 -7.17 10.95 0.48
C GLY A 44 -5.85 10.64 1.20
N GLN A 45 -5.77 9.59 2.02
CA GLN A 45 -4.52 9.15 2.63
C GLN A 45 -3.52 8.71 1.56
N VAL A 46 -2.26 9.13 1.69
CA VAL A 46 -1.20 8.71 0.78
C VAL A 46 -0.43 7.55 1.39
N LEU A 47 -0.38 6.42 0.69
CA LEU A 47 0.38 5.23 1.06
C LEU A 47 1.61 5.08 0.17
N LYS A 48 2.75 4.80 0.80
CA LYS A 48 3.97 4.32 0.15
C LYS A 48 3.80 2.84 -0.16
N ILE A 49 3.93 2.47 -1.42
CA ILE A 49 3.84 1.10 -1.92
C ILE A 49 5.19 0.74 -2.55
N ILE A 50 5.84 -0.31 -2.06
CA ILE A 50 7.14 -0.77 -2.58
C ILE A 50 6.90 -2.02 -3.43
N ILE A 51 7.07 -1.90 -4.75
CA ILE A 51 7.01 -3.02 -5.68
C ILE A 51 8.42 -3.49 -6.07
N LYS A 52 8.58 -4.80 -6.22
CA LYS A 52 9.81 -5.39 -6.77
C LYS A 52 9.67 -5.45 -8.29
N ALA A 53 10.57 -4.78 -9.01
CA ALA A 53 10.70 -4.99 -10.44
C ALA A 53 11.47 -6.30 -10.65
N PHE A 54 10.82 -7.25 -11.33
CA PHE A 54 11.47 -8.43 -11.88
C PHE A 54 12.17 -8.06 -13.18
#